data_AF-A0A2R9SL87-F1
#
_entry.id   AF-A0A2R9SL87-F1
#
_cell.length_a   1.000
_cell.length_b   1.000
_cell.length_c   1.000
_cell.angle_alpha   90.00
_cell.angle_beta   90.00
_cell.angle_gamma   90.00
#
_symmetry.space_group_name_H-M   'P 1'
#
loop_
_entity.id
_entity.type
_entity.pdbx_description
1 polymer ?
#
loop_
_entity_poly.entity_id
_entity_poly.type
_entity_poly.pdbx_seq_one_letter_code
_entity_poly.pdbx_strand_id
1 'polypeptide(L)'
;MNSKSVDSHKVLMHDWWFYLLVSAFGTVIYDNKPSMLYRQHNNNVVGGSNSILGKLKSKWTSFKRHTGKDLLHKQASEFDRIYGSRLTGLKKEQLELFLASRTSFIDRLHYARKSKLYRQSKAESLLFKFFILIGFI
;
A
#
# COMPACT_ATOMS: atom_id res chain seq x y z
N MET A 1 10.61 26.36 -11.04
CA MET A 1 10.09 25.08 -10.52
C MET A 1 8.89 24.66 -11.35
N ASN A 2 9.04 23.70 -12.26
CA ASN A 2 7.88 23.14 -12.98
C ASN A 2 7.14 22.20 -12.02
N SER A 3 6.05 22.70 -11.44
CA SER A 3 5.11 21.89 -10.67
C SER A 3 4.49 20.85 -11.62
N LYS A 4 4.89 19.58 -11.50
CA LYS A 4 4.22 18.50 -12.20
C LYS A 4 2.84 18.30 -11.55
N SER A 5 1.76 18.45 -12.32
CA SER A 5 0.41 18.14 -11.86
C SER A 5 0.26 16.63 -11.60
N VAL A 6 -0.59 16.27 -10.62
CA VAL A 6 -0.92 14.87 -10.29
C VAL A 6 -1.94 14.35 -11.29
N ASP A 7 -1.67 13.18 -11.89
CA ASP A 7 -2.67 12.45 -12.67
C ASP A 7 -3.65 11.72 -11.74
N SER A 8 -4.87 12.25 -11.62
CA SER A 8 -5.90 11.71 -10.73
C SER A 8 -6.38 10.30 -11.12
N HIS A 9 -6.21 9.87 -12.38
CA HIS A 9 -6.58 8.51 -12.80
C HIS A 9 -5.65 7.43 -12.24
N LYS A 10 -4.48 7.82 -11.75
CA LYS A 10 -3.52 6.93 -11.07
C LYS A 10 -3.65 6.98 -9.54
N VAL A 11 -4.49 7.87 -9.02
CA VAL A 11 -4.73 8.00 -7.58
C VAL A 11 -5.92 7.12 -7.20
N LEU A 12 -5.68 6.16 -6.31
CA LEU A 12 -6.71 5.25 -5.81
C LEU A 12 -7.72 5.98 -4.93
N MET A 13 -7.22 6.75 -3.98
CA MET A 13 -8.01 7.57 -3.07
C MET A 13 -7.24 8.83 -2.70
N HIS A 14 -7.93 9.97 -2.65
CA HIS A 14 -7.30 11.26 -2.39
C HIS A 14 -6.75 11.34 -0.95
N ASP A 15 -7.46 10.81 0.03
CA ASP A 15 -7.02 10.71 1.42
C ASP A 15 -5.74 9.86 1.56
N TRP A 16 -5.66 8.73 0.84
CA TRP A 16 -4.46 7.92 0.79
C TRP A 16 -3.29 8.68 0.14
N TRP A 17 -3.53 9.41 -0.95
CA TRP A 17 -2.50 10.23 -1.56
C TRP A 17 -1.93 11.28 -0.59
N PHE A 18 -2.79 11.98 0.15
CA PHE A 18 -2.34 12.91 1.19
C PHE A 18 -1.62 12.19 2.33
N TYR A 19 -2.08 11.00 2.72
CA TYR A 19 -1.39 10.18 3.72
C TYR A 19 0.03 9.79 3.26
N LEU A 20 0.24 9.49 1.99
CA LEU A 20 1.57 9.24 1.42
C LEU A 20 2.46 10.49 1.48
N LEU A 21 1.92 11.67 1.16
CA LEU A 21 2.64 12.93 1.27
C LEU A 21 3.11 13.23 2.70
N VAL A 22 2.20 13.10 3.67
CA VAL A 22 2.52 13.32 5.10
C VAL A 22 3.52 12.26 5.58
N SER A 23 3.36 11.00 5.18
CA SER A 23 4.31 9.93 5.51
C SER A 23 5.70 10.17 4.89
N ALA A 24 5.76 10.75 3.69
CA ALA A 24 7.00 11.03 2.97
C ALA A 24 7.76 12.22 3.55
N PHE A 25 7.07 13.32 3.85
CA PHE A 25 7.70 14.62 4.13
C PHE A 25 7.40 15.19 5.52
N GLY A 26 6.48 14.61 6.26
CA GLY A 26 6.12 15.04 7.60
C GLY A 26 6.20 13.90 8.62
N THR A 27 5.39 14.04 9.67
CA THR A 27 5.30 13.10 10.78
C THR A 27 3.86 12.61 10.92
N VAL A 28 3.68 11.30 10.94
CA VAL A 28 2.39 10.67 11.23
C VAL A 28 2.38 10.29 12.71
N ILE A 29 1.42 10.83 13.45
CA ILE A 29 1.21 10.53 14.87
C ILE A 29 -0.07 9.71 14.98
N TYR A 30 0.04 8.51 15.56
CA TYR A 30 -1.12 7.68 15.84
C TYR A 30 -1.69 8.05 17.21
N ASP A 31 -2.96 8.47 17.24
CA ASP A 31 -3.70 8.66 18.48
C ASP A 31 -4.35 7.33 18.90
N ASN A 32 -4.07 6.90 20.14
CA ASN A 32 -4.63 5.67 20.69
C ASN A 32 -6.04 5.85 21.25
N LYS A 33 -6.55 7.07 21.34
CA LYS A 33 -7.91 7.37 21.79
C LYS A 33 -8.80 7.72 20.59
N PRO A 34 -9.79 6.88 20.24
CA PRO A 34 -10.72 7.21 19.17
C PRO A 34 -11.59 8.40 19.61
N SER A 35 -11.43 9.53 18.95
CA SER A 35 -12.13 10.79 19.26
C SER A 35 -13.27 11.13 18.28
N MET A 36 -13.40 10.36 17.20
CA MET A 36 -14.40 10.58 16.15
C MET A 36 -15.11 9.29 15.77
N LEU A 37 -16.44 9.37 15.60
CA LEU A 37 -17.24 8.27 15.05
C LEU A 37 -17.16 8.31 13.52
N TYR A 38 -16.71 7.20 12.92
CA TYR A 38 -16.72 7.04 11.47
C TYR A 38 -18.11 6.59 11.00
N ARG A 39 -18.73 7.36 10.10
CA ARG A 39 -20.04 7.00 9.53
C ARG A 39 -19.87 5.82 8.55
N GLN A 40 -20.48 4.70 8.89
CA GLN A 40 -20.52 3.53 8.02
C GLN A 40 -21.86 3.43 7.28
N HIS A 41 -21.81 3.22 5.96
CA HIS A 41 -22.98 2.88 5.15
C HIS A 41 -22.82 1.45 4.60
N ASN A 42 -23.93 0.75 4.37
CA ASN A 42 -23.90 -0.66 3.91
C ASN A 42 -23.18 -0.88 2.57
N ASN A 43 -23.02 0.17 1.76
CA ASN A 43 -22.27 0.14 0.49
C ASN A 43 -20.81 0.59 0.63
N ASN A 44 -20.26 0.69 1.85
CA ASN A 44 -18.87 1.09 2.03
C ASN A 44 -17.90 0.10 1.37
N VAL A 45 -16.93 0.64 0.63
CA VAL A 45 -15.91 -0.12 -0.12
C VAL A 45 -14.96 -0.90 0.82
N VAL A 46 -14.88 -0.50 2.09
CA VAL A 46 -13.99 -1.09 3.11
C VAL A 46 -14.79 -1.43 4.37
N GLY A 47 -15.08 -2.72 4.55
CA GLY A 47 -15.67 -3.30 5.77
C GLY A 47 -14.83 -4.49 6.23
N GLY A 48 -14.57 -4.59 7.54
CA GLY A 48 -13.69 -5.59 8.13
C GLY A 48 -14.46 -6.75 8.75
N SER A 49 -14.04 -7.98 8.44
CA SER A 49 -14.38 -9.17 9.24
C SER A 49 -13.36 -9.33 10.36
N ASN A 50 -13.80 -9.61 11.59
CA ASN A 50 -12.91 -9.84 12.73
C ASN A 50 -12.28 -11.24 12.74
N SER A 51 -12.76 -12.16 11.89
CA SER A 51 -12.23 -13.53 11.80
C SER A 51 -11.11 -13.63 10.75
N ILE A 52 -10.07 -14.44 11.04
CA ILE A 52 -8.95 -14.71 10.13
C ILE A 52 -9.44 -15.27 8.79
N LEU A 53 -10.42 -16.19 8.82
CA LEU A 53 -11.02 -16.77 7.62
C LEU A 53 -11.79 -15.73 6.81
N GLY A 54 -12.51 -14.84 7.47
CA GLY A 54 -13.22 -13.75 6.82
C GLY A 54 -12.27 -12.72 6.20
N LYS A 55 -11.16 -12.40 6.88
CA LYS A 55 -10.06 -11.58 6.33
C LYS A 55 -9.42 -12.25 5.10
N LEU A 56 -9.20 -13.56 5.13
CA LEU A 56 -8.64 -14.32 4.01
C LEU A 56 -9.59 -14.33 2.81
N LYS A 57 -10.87 -14.64 3.03
CA LYS A 57 -11.92 -14.61 1.99
C LYS A 57 -12.05 -13.21 1.38
N SER A 58 -12.12 -12.17 2.20
CA SER A 58 -12.20 -10.78 1.74
C SER A 58 -10.97 -10.37 0.91
N LYS A 59 -9.76 -10.72 1.37
CA LYS A 59 -8.53 -10.50 0.59
C LYS A 59 -8.56 -11.25 -0.74
N TRP A 60 -8.96 -12.52 -0.74
CA TRP A 60 -9.05 -13.33 -1.94
C TRP A 60 -10.04 -12.76 -2.96
N THR A 61 -11.22 -12.35 -2.50
CA THR A 61 -12.24 -11.68 -3.34
C THR A 61 -11.72 -10.34 -3.86
N SER A 62 -11.08 -9.53 -3.00
CA SER A 62 -10.50 -8.26 -3.40
C SER A 62 -9.41 -8.45 -4.44
N PHE A 63 -8.56 -9.46 -4.28
CA PHE A 63 -7.55 -9.81 -5.26
C PHE A 63 -8.18 -10.20 -6.58
N LYS A 64 -9.06 -11.21 -6.64
CA LYS A 64 -9.74 -11.58 -7.90
C LYS A 64 -10.37 -10.38 -8.62
N ARG A 65 -10.87 -9.38 -7.88
CA ARG A 65 -11.48 -8.16 -8.43
C ARG A 65 -10.47 -7.11 -8.93
N HIS A 66 -9.23 -7.12 -8.42
CA HIS A 66 -8.20 -6.11 -8.69
C HIS A 66 -6.89 -6.68 -9.27
N THR A 67 -6.75 -8.01 -9.40
CA THR A 67 -5.64 -8.68 -10.08
C THR A 67 -5.53 -8.10 -11.49
N GLY A 68 -4.32 -7.68 -11.88
CA GLY A 68 -4.04 -7.13 -13.21
C GLY A 68 -4.34 -5.64 -13.41
N LYS A 69 -4.95 -4.93 -12.46
CA LYS A 69 -5.20 -3.47 -12.60
C LYS A 69 -4.00 -2.60 -12.25
N ASP A 70 -3.04 -3.18 -11.53
CA ASP A 70 -1.77 -2.59 -11.11
C ASP A 70 -1.91 -1.21 -10.44
N LEU A 71 -3.03 -0.99 -9.74
CA LEU A 71 -3.41 0.33 -9.24
C LEU A 71 -2.46 0.84 -8.17
N LEU A 72 -1.94 -0.05 -7.32
CA LEU A 72 -0.95 0.31 -6.30
C LEU A 72 0.36 0.76 -6.94
N HIS A 73 0.80 0.04 -7.97
CA HIS A 73 2.02 0.39 -8.69
C HIS A 73 1.82 1.70 -9.46
N LYS A 74 0.71 1.89 -10.17
CA LYS A 74 0.36 3.17 -10.83
C LYS A 74 0.40 4.36 -9.88
N GLN A 75 -0.20 4.22 -8.70
CA GLN A 75 -0.17 5.28 -7.68
C GLN A 75 1.26 5.54 -7.20
N ALA A 76 2.05 4.50 -6.94
CA ALA A 76 3.44 4.64 -6.51
C ALA A 76 4.34 5.24 -7.60
N SER A 77 4.18 4.83 -8.86
CA SER A 77 4.92 5.39 -9.99
C SER A 77 4.58 6.86 -10.20
N GLU A 78 3.32 7.23 -10.01
CA GLU A 78 2.90 8.64 -10.07
C GLU A 78 3.50 9.45 -8.91
N PHE A 79 3.55 8.85 -7.71
CA PHE A 79 4.20 9.47 -6.56
C PHE A 79 5.70 9.69 -6.81
N ASP A 80 6.40 8.69 -7.35
CA ASP A 80 7.80 8.77 -7.72
C ASP A 80 8.05 9.83 -8.82
N ARG A 81 7.22 9.86 -9.86
CA ARG A 81 7.32 10.83 -10.97
C ARG A 81 7.33 12.28 -10.49
N ILE A 82 6.56 12.58 -9.45
CA ILE A 82 6.36 13.94 -8.93
C ILE A 82 7.33 14.22 -7.78
N TYR A 83 7.46 13.28 -6.83
CA TYR A 83 8.12 13.49 -5.54
C TYR A 83 9.39 12.66 -5.33
N GLY A 84 9.68 11.68 -6.20
CA GLY A 84 10.81 10.76 -6.06
C GLY A 84 12.17 11.45 -5.95
N SER A 85 12.38 12.54 -6.70
CA SER A 85 13.59 13.37 -6.62
C SER A 85 13.80 14.05 -5.26
N ARG A 86 12.72 14.24 -4.48
CA ARG A 86 12.73 14.86 -3.15
C ARG A 86 12.82 13.83 -2.03
N LEU A 87 12.62 12.55 -2.32
CA LEU A 87 12.78 11.47 -1.35
C LEU A 87 14.26 11.16 -1.15
N THR A 88 14.64 10.85 0.08
CA THR A 88 16.00 10.49 0.45
C THR A 88 16.02 9.30 1.42
N GLY A 89 17.20 8.66 1.51
CA GLY A 89 17.45 7.54 2.41
C GLY A 89 16.43 6.40 2.25
N LEU A 90 15.98 5.87 3.39
CA LEU A 90 15.13 4.68 3.43
C LEU A 90 13.80 4.83 2.67
N LYS A 91 13.19 6.02 2.65
CA LYS A 91 11.89 6.20 1.99
C LYS A 91 12.02 6.04 0.47
N LYS A 92 13.11 6.58 -0.11
CA LYS A 92 13.42 6.42 -1.53
C LYS A 92 13.74 4.97 -1.86
N GLU A 93 14.61 4.33 -1.08
CA GLU A 93 14.97 2.92 -1.24
C GLU A 93 13.73 2.01 -1.24
N GLN A 94 12.80 2.22 -0.30
CA GLN A 94 11.59 1.40 -0.22
C GLN A 94 10.62 1.65 -1.37
N LEU A 95 10.54 2.88 -1.89
CA LEU A 95 9.73 3.19 -3.07
C LEU A 95 10.30 2.54 -4.33
N GLU A 96 11.61 2.68 -4.55
CA GLU A 96 12.31 2.04 -5.68
C GLU A 96 12.20 0.52 -5.61
N LEU A 97 12.37 -0.06 -4.42
CA LEU A 97 12.18 -1.49 -4.18
C LEU A 97 10.74 -1.95 -4.48
N PHE A 98 9.73 -1.13 -4.18
CA PHE A 98 8.33 -1.42 -4.51
C PHE A 98 8.05 -1.34 -6.02
N LEU A 99 8.69 -0.40 -6.71
CA LEU A 99 8.55 -0.19 -8.15
C LEU A 99 9.39 -1.15 -9.00
N ALA A 100 10.38 -1.83 -8.40
CA ALA A 100 11.14 -2.86 -9.08
C ALA A 100 10.24 -4.01 -9.57
N SER A 101 10.50 -4.47 -10.80
CA SER A 101 9.76 -5.59 -11.40
C SER A 101 9.98 -6.89 -10.61
N ARG A 102 8.91 -7.71 -10.52
CA ARG A 102 8.89 -8.96 -9.76
C ARG A 102 8.39 -10.12 -10.63
N THR A 103 9.19 -10.53 -11.60
CA THR A 103 8.82 -11.59 -12.55
C THR A 103 9.05 -12.98 -11.98
N SER A 104 10.14 -13.18 -11.21
CA SER A 104 10.52 -14.48 -10.66
C SER A 104 10.19 -14.62 -9.17
N PHE A 105 10.18 -15.87 -8.69
CA PHE A 105 10.06 -16.14 -7.25
C PHE A 105 11.23 -15.54 -6.45
N ILE A 106 12.43 -15.50 -7.02
CA ILE A 106 13.62 -14.92 -6.37
C ILE A 106 13.42 -13.42 -6.16
N ASP A 107 12.88 -12.70 -7.15
CA ASP A 107 12.58 -11.26 -7.02
C ASP A 107 11.54 -11.00 -5.92
N ARG A 108 10.52 -11.85 -5.85
CA ARG A 108 9.48 -11.77 -4.80
C ARG A 108 10.05 -12.07 -3.42
N LEU A 109 10.95 -13.06 -3.31
CA LEU A 109 11.64 -13.38 -2.06
C LEU A 109 12.58 -12.24 -1.64
N HIS A 110 13.33 -11.67 -2.59
CA HIS A 110 14.19 -10.52 -2.36
C HIS A 110 13.36 -9.33 -1.82
N TYR A 111 12.26 -9.01 -2.50
CA TYR A 111 11.32 -7.97 -2.08
C TYR A 111 10.72 -8.25 -0.69
N ALA A 112 10.25 -9.47 -0.43
CA ALA A 112 9.68 -9.85 0.87
C ALA A 112 10.67 -9.76 2.05
N ARG A 113 11.97 -9.91 1.77
CA ARG A 113 13.04 -9.82 2.77
C ARG A 113 13.56 -8.39 2.98
N LYS A 114 13.69 -7.60 1.91
CA LYS A 114 14.24 -6.24 1.95
C LYS A 114 13.19 -5.18 2.25
N SER A 115 11.93 -5.43 1.89
CA SER A 115 10.85 -4.50 2.21
C SER A 115 10.62 -4.47 3.72
N LYS A 116 10.49 -3.26 4.27
CA LYS A 116 10.19 -3.03 5.68
C LYS A 116 8.68 -3.02 5.95
N LEU A 117 7.93 -3.82 5.19
CA LEU A 117 6.48 -3.91 5.33
C LEU A 117 6.09 -4.78 6.52
N TYR A 118 5.18 -4.26 7.33
CA TYR A 118 4.60 -4.96 8.48
C TYR A 118 3.09 -4.67 8.58
N ARG A 119 2.40 -5.50 9.36
CA ARG A 119 0.98 -5.35 9.69
C ARG A 119 0.81 -5.28 11.21
N GLN A 120 -0.44 -5.07 11.65
CA GLN A 120 -0.78 -4.89 13.06
C GLN A 120 -0.34 -6.08 13.94
N SER A 121 -0.41 -7.31 13.42
CA SER A 121 0.04 -8.52 14.11
C SER A 121 1.16 -9.27 13.36
N LYS A 122 1.91 -10.11 14.10
CA LYS A 122 2.92 -11.01 13.52
C LYS A 122 2.30 -11.99 12.51
N ALA A 123 1.15 -12.58 12.84
CA ALA A 123 0.45 -13.50 11.95
C ALA A 123 0.02 -12.83 10.64
N GLU A 124 -0.54 -11.62 10.71
CA GLU A 124 -0.91 -10.87 9.50
C GLU A 124 0.31 -10.45 8.69
N SER A 125 1.44 -10.16 9.35
CA SER A 125 2.70 -9.84 8.67
C SER A 125 3.26 -11.05 7.93
N LEU A 126 3.24 -12.24 8.54
CA LEU A 126 3.64 -13.49 7.89
C LEU A 126 2.72 -13.83 6.71
N LEU A 127 1.41 -13.74 6.90
CA LEU A 127 0.43 -13.95 5.84
C LEU A 127 0.63 -12.96 4.68
N PHE A 128 0.96 -11.70 4.99
CA PHE A 128 1.25 -10.68 3.98
C PHE A 128 2.52 -11.00 3.18
N LYS A 129 3.60 -11.44 3.84
CA LYS A 129 4.80 -11.92 3.14
C LYS A 129 4.53 -13.15 2.28
N PHE A 130 3.71 -14.08 2.75
CA PHE A 130 3.26 -15.22 1.95
C PHE A 130 2.55 -14.75 0.66
N PHE A 131 1.66 -13.76 0.76
CA PHE A 131 0.99 -13.19 -0.42
C PHE A 131 1.97 -12.58 -1.43
N ILE A 132 3.01 -11.88 -0.97
CA ILE A 132 4.07 -11.38 -1.86
C ILE A 132 4.74 -12.54 -2.63
N LEU A 133 5.09 -13.63 -1.94
CA LEU A 133 5.82 -14.75 -2.55
C LEU A 133 5.01 -15.43 -3.67
N ILE A 134 3.70 -15.60 -3.48
CA ILE A 134 2.82 -16.20 -4.49
C ILE A 134 2.44 -15.24 -5.63
N GLY A 135 2.94 -13.99 -5.62
CA GLY A 135 2.67 -12.98 -6.65
C GLY A 135 1.31 -12.31 -6.52
N PHE A 136 0.76 -12.30 -5.31
CA PHE A 136 -0.51 -11.64 -5.02
C PHE A 136 -0.38 -10.11 -4.88
N ILE A 137 0.85 -9.62 -4.63
CA ILE A 137 1.28 -8.23 -4.43
C ILE A 137 2.58 -8.03 -5.20
#